data_AF-A0A4Y9P1D0-F1
#
_entry.id   AF-A0A4Y9P1D0-F1
#
_cell.length_a   1.000
_cell.length_b   1.000
_cell.length_c   1.000
_cell.angle_alpha   90.00
_cell.angle_beta   90.00
_cell.angle_gamma   90.00
#
_symmetry.space_group_name_H-M   'P 1'
#
loop_
_entity.id
_entity.type
_entity.pdbx_description
1 polymer ?
#
loop_
_entity_poly.entity_id
_entity_poly.type
_entity_poly.pdbx_seq_one_letter_code
_entity_poly.pdbx_strand_id
1 'polypeptide(L)' 'MAVDGDGLVVACMGETRVELRFSPAAVVDVDGQEHAVSRVSFLADDPDTVTALLRPHVRSS' A
#
# COMPACT_ATOMS: atom_id res chain seq x y z
N MET A 1 0.86 11.97 5.27
CA MET A 1 0.13 11.10 4.32
C MET A 1 0.42 11.62 2.93
N ALA A 2 0.96 10.80 2.04
CA ALA A 2 1.17 11.17 0.64
C ALA A 2 0.08 10.47 -0.18
N VAL A 3 -0.56 11.20 -1.07
CA VAL A 3 -1.59 10.72 -1.99
C VAL A 3 -1.05 10.98 -3.39
N ASP A 4 -1.03 9.96 -4.25
CA ASP A 4 -0.67 10.08 -5.66
C ASP A 4 -1.88 9.87 -6.59
N GLY A 5 -1.74 10.25 -7.86
CA GLY A 5 -2.77 10.27 -8.90
C GLY A 5 -3.48 8.94 -9.19
N ASP A 6 -2.88 7.81 -8.80
CA ASP A 6 -3.49 6.46 -8.94
C ASP A 6 -4.25 6.01 -7.67
N GLY A 7 -4.33 6.88 -6.66
CA GLY A 7 -5.14 6.69 -5.45
C GLY A 7 -4.59 5.67 -4.44
N LEU A 8 -3.29 5.36 -4.51
CA LEU A 8 -2.58 4.59 -3.48
C LEU A 8 -2.07 5.52 -2.35
N VAL A 9 -2.38 5.17 -1.10
CA VAL A 9 -1.90 5.86 0.11
C VAL A 9 -1.08 4.91 0.96
N VAL A 10 0.14 5.32 1.34
CA VAL A 10 1.04 4.59 2.24
C VAL A 10 1.16 5.32 3.57
N ALA A 11 0.93 4.62 4.69
CA ALA A 11 1.03 5.18 6.03
C ALA A 11 1.64 4.21 7.05
N CYS A 12 2.38 4.77 8.00
CA CYS A 12 2.82 4.09 9.21
C CYS A 12 1.74 4.28 10.30
N MET A 13 1.28 3.16 10.88
CA MET A 13 0.16 3.08 11.84
C MET A 13 0.67 2.50 13.18
N GLY A 14 1.67 3.15 13.78
CA GLY A 14 2.34 2.71 15.01
C GLY A 14 3.80 2.29 14.76
N GLU A 15 4.45 1.71 15.76
CA GLU A 15 5.92 1.47 15.71
C GLU A 15 6.36 0.41 14.69
N THR A 16 5.45 -0.46 14.23
CA THR A 16 5.81 -1.59 13.35
C THR A 16 4.79 -1.87 12.26
N ARG A 17 3.71 -1.08 12.15
CA ARG A 17 2.64 -1.39 11.19
C ARG A 17 2.66 -0.44 10.01
N VAL A 18 2.71 -1.00 8.81
CA VAL A 18 2.55 -0.26 7.55
C VAL A 18 1.21 -0.63 6.91
N GLU A 19 0.52 0.39 6.41
CA GLU A 19 -0.76 0.26 5.71
C GLU A 19 -0.68 0.85 4.31
N LEU A 20 -1.22 0.10 3.34
CA LEU A 20 -1.46 0.49 1.95
C LEU A 20 -2.96 0.58 1.72
N ARG A 21 -3.44 1.67 1.14
CA ARG A 21 -4.85 1.85 0.77
C ARG A 21 -4.97 2.18 -0.71
N PHE A 22 -5.85 1.48 -1.41
CA PHE A 22 -6.08 1.64 -2.85
C PHE A 22 -7.43 2.32 -3.09
N SER A 23 -7.47 3.31 -3.99
CA SER A 23 -8.68 4.02 -4.38
C SER A 23 -8.66 4.39 -5.88
N PRO A 24 -9.30 3.62 -6.77
CA PRO A 24 -10.22 2.53 -6.49
C PRO A 24 -9.51 1.27 -5.96
N ALA A 25 -10.28 0.29 -5.46
CA ALA A 25 -9.71 -0.98 -5.02
C ALA A 25 -8.91 -1.64 -6.15
N ALA A 26 -7.73 -2.18 -5.82
CA ALA A 26 -6.95 -2.97 -6.77
C ALA A 26 -7.62 -4.32 -7.00
N VAL A 27 -7.55 -4.85 -8.22
CA VAL A 27 -8.01 -6.21 -8.53
C VAL A 27 -6.79 -7.12 -8.56
N VAL A 28 -6.84 -8.21 -7.81
CA VAL A 28 -5.79 -9.24 -7.77
C VAL A 28 -6.40 -10.60 -8.09
N ASP A 29 -5.66 -11.43 -8.83
CA ASP A 29 -6.03 -12.83 -9.05
C ASP A 29 -5.42 -13.70 -7.95
N VAL A 30 -6.24 -14.52 -7.30
CA VAL A 30 -5.82 -15.54 -6.34
C VAL A 30 -6.45 -16.85 -6.76
N ASP A 31 -5.62 -17.82 -7.14
CA ASP A 31 -6.04 -19.14 -7.60
C ASP A 31 -7.11 -19.09 -8.73
N GLY A 32 -6.96 -18.14 -9.66
CA GLY A 32 -7.87 -17.95 -10.80
C GLY A 32 -9.18 -17.24 -10.45
N GLN A 33 -9.30 -16.67 -9.25
CA GLN A 33 -10.42 -15.84 -8.83
C GLN A 33 -10.00 -14.39 -8.64
N GLU A 34 -10.77 -13.46 -9.21
CA GLU A 34 -10.54 -12.03 -9.02
C GLU A 34 -11.06 -11.56 -7.65
N HIS A 35 -10.21 -10.83 -6.94
CA HIS A 35 -10.52 -10.23 -5.65
C HIS A 35 -10.24 -8.72 -5.65
N ALA A 36 -11.20 -7.94 -5.17
CA ALA A 36 -11.02 -6.50 -4.96
C ALA A 36 -10.37 -6.25 -3.59
N VAL A 37 -9.21 -5.58 -3.60
CA VAL A 37 -8.43 -5.25 -2.41
C VAL A 37 -8.33 -3.74 -2.26
N SER A 38 -8.97 -3.22 -1.22
CA SER A 38 -8.93 -1.79 -0.88
C SER A 38 -7.84 -1.46 0.15
N ARG A 39 -7.32 -2.47 0.86
CA ARG A 39 -6.33 -2.28 1.93
C ARG A 39 -5.43 -3.49 2.09
N VAL A 40 -4.14 -3.24 2.31
CA VAL A 40 -3.14 -4.23 2.76
C VAL A 40 -2.45 -3.68 4.01
N SER A 41 -2.20 -4.53 5.00
CA SER A 41 -1.47 -4.16 6.20
C SER A 41 -0.50 -5.26 6.60
N PHE A 42 0.71 -4.89 6.99
CA PHE A 42 1.74 -5.84 7.40
C PHE A 42 2.64 -5.23 8.48
N LEU A 43 3.37 -6.10 9.17
CA LEU A 43 4.36 -5.71 10.17
C LEU A 43 5.72 -5.53 9.50
N ALA A 44 6.45 -4.51 9.93
CA ALA A 44 7.80 -4.20 9.52
C ALA A 44 8.62 -3.86 10.77
N ASP A 45 9.86 -4.37 10.81
CA ASP A 45 10.79 -4.06 11.90
C ASP A 45 11.24 -2.59 11.86
N ASP A 46 11.26 -1.99 10.66
CA ASP A 46 11.53 -0.57 10.44
C ASP A 46 10.48 0.00 9.44
N PRO A 47 9.33 0.48 9.94
CA PRO A 47 8.24 0.92 9.09
C PRO A 47 8.54 2.24 8.36
N ASP A 48 9.46 3.06 8.87
CA ASP A 48 9.83 4.32 8.24
C ASP A 48 10.69 4.07 7.00
N THR A 49 11.68 3.17 7.11
CA THR A 49 12.47 2.71 5.96
C THR A 49 11.59 2.04 4.91
N VAL A 50 10.67 1.16 5.32
CA VAL A 50 9.72 0.52 4.39
C VAL A 50 8.85 1.56 3.69
N THR A 51 8.30 2.52 4.43
CA THR A 51 7.48 3.59 3.85
C THR A 51 8.28 4.43 2.85
N ALA A 52 9.56 4.72 3.14
CA ALA A 52 10.44 5.44 2.25
C ALA A 52 10.78 4.67 0.97
N LEU A 53 10.90 3.33 1.02
CA LEU A 53 11.14 2.48 -0.15
C LEU A 53 9.90 2.34 -1.05
N LEU A 54 8.70 2.32 -0.45
CA LEU A 54 7.45 2.15 -1.19
C LEU A 54 7.03 3.45 -1.91
N ARG A 55 7.26 4.62 -1.32
CA ARG A 55 6.87 5.93 -1.90
C ARG A 55 7.41 6.20 -3.33
N PRO A 56 8.69 5.92 -3.68
CA PRO A 56 9.22 6.11 -5.02
C PRO A 56 8.55 5.24 -6.10
N HIS A 57 8.01 4.08 -5.71
CA HIS A 57 7.30 3.16 -6.60
C HIS A 57 5.81 3.54 -6.75
N VAL A 58 5.34 4.57 -6.03
CA VAL A 58 4.05 5.24 -6.23
C VAL A 58 4.22 6.45 -7.17
N ARG A 59 5.08 6.34 -8.18
CA ARG A 59 5.15 7.30 -9.28
C ARG A 59 4.58 6.64 -10.52
N SER A 60 3.48 7.22 -10.99
CA SER A 60 2.67 6.84 -12.13
C SER A 60 3.50 6.47 -13.36
N SER A 61 3.03 5.43 -14.06
CA SER A 61 3.35 5.20 -15.46
C SER A 61 2.33 5.89 -16.36
#